data_AF-F2WSD9-F1
#
_entry.id   AF-F2WSD9-F1
#
_cell.length_a   1.000
_cell.length_b   1.000
_cell.length_c   1.000
_cell.angle_alpha   90.00
_cell.angle_beta   90.00
_cell.angle_gamma   90.00
#
_symmetry.space_group_name_H-M   'P 1'
#
loop_
_entity.id
_entity.type
_entity.pdbx_description
1 polymer ?
#
loop_
_entity_poly.entity_id
_entity_poly.type
_entity_poly.pdbx_seq_one_letter_code
_entity_poly.pdbx_strand_id
1 'polypeptide(L)'
;FGWLIRTLHANGASFFFISLYFHVGRGMYYNSSNLKLTWFIGILILFLVMATAFMGYVLPWGQMSFWGATVITNLLSAIPYLGHNLVQYSFHFMLPFIISAFVMIHLLFLHQTGSSNPLGMKNNIDKIPFHPFFSYKDLMGFIFILFSLILLTLINPYYLGDPDNFIPANPLVT
;
A
#
# COMPACT_ATOMS: atom_id res chain seq x y z
N PHE A 1 -18.45 -17.66 -0.59
CA PHE A 1 -17.84 -16.37 -1.01
C PHE A 1 -16.30 -16.36 -0.99
N GLY A 2 -15.62 -17.51 -0.93
CA GLY A 2 -14.14 -17.53 -0.88
C GLY A 2 -13.47 -16.91 -2.10
N TRP A 3 -13.98 -17.19 -3.31
CA TRP A 3 -13.48 -16.57 -4.55
C TRP A 3 -13.53 -15.04 -4.48
N LEU A 4 -14.66 -14.49 -4.01
CA LEU A 4 -14.88 -13.06 -3.91
C LEU A 4 -13.93 -12.41 -2.90
N ILE A 5 -13.72 -13.03 -1.73
CA ILE A 5 -12.78 -12.53 -0.72
C ILE A 5 -11.35 -12.54 -1.29
N ARG A 6 -10.95 -13.62 -1.97
CA ARG A 6 -9.63 -13.75 -2.58
C ARG A 6 -9.40 -12.67 -3.64
N THR A 7 -10.35 -12.46 -4.55
CA THR A 7 -10.21 -11.48 -5.63
C THR A 7 -10.32 -10.04 -5.12
N LEU A 8 -11.15 -9.77 -4.11
CA LEU A 8 -11.19 -8.47 -3.44
C LEU A 8 -9.87 -8.17 -2.73
N HIS A 9 -9.25 -9.15 -2.08
CA HIS A 9 -7.96 -8.98 -1.41
C HIS A 9 -6.84 -8.71 -2.42
N ALA A 10 -6.79 -9.47 -3.51
CA ALA A 10 -5.80 -9.30 -4.58
C ALA A 10 -5.93 -7.94 -5.28
N ASN A 11 -7.12 -7.59 -5.78
CA ASN A 11 -7.35 -6.29 -6.44
C ASN A 11 -7.26 -5.13 -5.44
N GLY A 12 -7.63 -5.35 -4.18
CA GLY A 12 -7.48 -4.37 -3.10
C GLY A 12 -6.03 -3.95 -2.89
N ALA A 13 -5.07 -4.87 -3.01
CA ALA A 13 -3.65 -4.54 -2.97
C ALA A 13 -3.25 -3.56 -4.09
N SER A 14 -3.71 -3.78 -5.32
CA SER A 14 -3.45 -2.87 -6.44
C SER A 14 -4.06 -1.47 -6.20
N PHE A 15 -5.31 -1.42 -5.73
CA PHE A 15 -5.99 -0.16 -5.39
C PHE A 15 -5.32 0.59 -4.24
N PHE A 16 -4.71 -0.14 -3.29
CA PHE A 16 -3.90 0.44 -2.23
C PHE A 16 -2.69 1.17 -2.82
N PHE A 17 -1.95 0.55 -3.75
CA PHE A 17 -0.81 1.20 -4.42
C PHE A 17 -1.21 2.37 -5.30
N ILE A 18 -2.32 2.26 -6.05
CA ILE A 18 -2.86 3.39 -6.81
C ILE A 18 -3.10 4.60 -5.89
N SER A 19 -3.73 4.36 -4.74
CA SER A 19 -4.00 5.39 -3.74
C SER A 19 -2.71 5.96 -3.14
N LEU A 20 -1.72 5.12 -2.84
CA LEU A 20 -0.41 5.55 -2.36
C LEU A 20 0.33 6.42 -3.38
N TYR A 21 0.35 6.04 -4.66
CA TYR A 21 1.03 6.82 -5.69
C TYR A 21 0.37 8.18 -5.90
N PHE A 22 -0.97 8.25 -5.90
CA PHE A 22 -1.68 9.53 -5.89
C PHE A 22 -1.37 10.35 -4.65
N HIS A 23 -1.31 9.72 -3.47
CA HIS A 23 -0.99 10.39 -2.22
C HIS A 23 0.43 11.00 -2.23
N VAL A 24 1.43 10.22 -2.64
CA VAL A 24 2.82 10.67 -2.79
C VAL A 24 2.93 11.77 -3.85
N GLY A 25 2.30 11.58 -5.01
CA GLY A 25 2.27 12.56 -6.10
C GLY A 25 1.66 13.90 -5.68
N ARG A 26 0.54 13.86 -4.94
CA ARG A 26 -0.06 15.06 -4.31
C ARG A 26 0.94 15.75 -3.38
N GLY A 27 1.66 14.96 -2.58
CA GLY A 27 2.63 15.48 -1.63
C GLY A 27 3.80 16.20 -2.30
N MET A 28 4.29 15.66 -3.41
CA MET A 28 5.33 16.31 -4.22
C MET A 28 4.79 17.57 -4.92
N TYR A 29 3.64 17.47 -5.58
CA TYR A 29 3.07 18.55 -6.39
C TYR A 29 2.76 19.81 -5.55
N TYR A 30 2.18 19.63 -4.36
CA TYR A 30 1.85 20.74 -3.45
C TYR A 30 2.92 20.97 -2.37
N ASN A 31 4.13 20.45 -2.56
CA ASN A 31 5.27 20.61 -1.64
C ASN A 31 4.94 20.29 -0.17
N SER A 32 4.05 19.31 0.05
CA SER A 32 3.69 18.83 1.39
C SER A 32 4.82 18.01 2.03
N SER A 33 5.83 17.61 1.24
CA SER A 33 7.11 17.07 1.71
C SER A 33 7.85 18.00 2.68
N ASN A 34 7.53 19.31 2.70
CA ASN A 34 8.04 20.24 3.70
C ASN A 34 7.59 19.90 5.14
N LEU A 35 6.50 19.14 5.32
CA LEU A 35 6.11 18.57 6.61
C LEU A 35 7.04 17.40 6.94
N LYS A 36 8.32 17.70 7.24
CA LYS A 36 9.43 16.72 7.24
C LYS A 36 9.15 15.46 8.07
N LEU A 37 8.60 15.60 9.28
CA LEU A 37 8.29 14.47 10.15
C LEU A 37 7.18 13.59 9.55
N THR A 38 6.06 14.20 9.15
CA THR A 38 4.95 13.53 8.47
C THR A 38 5.42 12.82 7.19
N TRP A 39 6.20 13.52 6.36
CA TRP A 39 6.75 12.99 5.11
C TRP A 39 7.68 11.79 5.34
N PHE A 40 8.60 11.89 6.30
CA PHE A 40 9.52 10.80 6.62
C PHE A 40 8.78 9.54 7.11
N ILE A 41 7.77 9.69 7.98
CA ILE A 41 6.92 8.56 8.38
C ILE A 41 6.14 8.01 7.19
N GLY A 42 5.68 8.87 6.27
CA GLY A 42 5.03 8.44 5.02
C GLY A 42 5.92 7.55 4.14
N ILE A 43 7.23 7.87 4.04
CA ILE A 43 8.21 7.04 3.34
C ILE A 43 8.35 5.67 4.04
N LEU A 44 8.42 5.64 5.37
CA LEU A 44 8.49 4.37 6.11
C LEU A 44 7.23 3.51 5.90
N ILE A 45 6.05 4.13 5.91
CA ILE A 45 4.78 3.43 5.59
C ILE A 45 4.83 2.85 4.18
N LEU A 46 5.31 3.61 3.19
CA LEU A 46 5.43 3.11 1.81
C LEU A 46 6.29 1.84 1.74
N PHE A 47 7.46 1.83 2.38
CA PHE A 47 8.32 0.64 2.41
C PHE A 47 7.68 -0.54 3.16
N LEU A 48 6.98 -0.29 4.27
CA LEU A 48 6.26 -1.34 5.00
C LEU A 48 5.13 -1.96 4.17
N VAL A 49 4.38 -1.15 3.41
CA VAL A 49 3.33 -1.63 2.50
C VAL A 49 3.95 -2.44 1.36
N MET A 50 5.06 -1.98 0.77
CA MET A 50 5.81 -2.73 -0.24
C MET A 50 6.26 -4.10 0.27
N ALA A 51 6.84 -4.16 1.47
CA ALA A 51 7.23 -5.42 2.09
C ALA A 51 6.01 -6.33 2.35
N THR A 52 4.92 -5.77 2.87
CA THR A 52 3.68 -6.52 3.15
C THR A 52 3.08 -7.13 1.89
N ALA A 53 2.98 -6.34 0.82
CA ALA A 53 2.44 -6.77 -0.46
C ALA A 53 3.31 -7.82 -1.14
N PHE A 54 4.64 -7.63 -1.12
CA PHE A 54 5.59 -8.63 -1.62
C PHE A 54 5.39 -9.97 -0.91
N MET A 55 5.40 -10.00 0.42
CA MET A 55 5.21 -11.26 1.17
C MET A 55 3.84 -11.88 0.92
N GLY A 56 2.80 -11.05 0.76
CA GLY A 56 1.46 -11.53 0.40
C GLY A 56 1.42 -12.19 -0.96
N TYR A 57 2.16 -11.64 -1.93
CA TYR A 57 2.28 -12.20 -3.28
C TYR A 57 3.02 -13.53 -3.31
N VAL A 58 3.85 -13.84 -2.31
CA VAL A 58 4.54 -15.14 -2.21
C VAL A 58 3.61 -16.27 -1.73
N LEU A 59 2.57 -15.95 -0.97
CA LEU A 59 1.72 -16.95 -0.29
C LEU A 59 0.99 -17.95 -1.21
N PRO A 60 0.48 -17.57 -2.40
CA PRO A 60 -0.18 -18.52 -3.30
C PRO A 60 0.76 -19.59 -3.89
N TRP A 61 2.08 -19.39 -3.79
CA TRP A 61 3.11 -20.32 -4.25
C TRP A 61 3.01 -20.74 -5.73
N GLY A 62 2.68 -19.79 -6.60
CA GLY A 62 2.76 -19.96 -8.06
C GLY A 62 4.15 -19.64 -8.63
N GLN A 63 4.31 -19.73 -9.95
CA GLN A 63 5.61 -19.47 -10.61
C GLN A 63 6.14 -18.05 -10.35
N MET A 64 5.30 -17.04 -10.54
CA MET A 64 5.69 -15.64 -10.29
C MET A 64 5.94 -15.37 -8.80
N SER A 65 5.17 -16.00 -7.91
CA SER A 65 5.41 -15.95 -6.46
C SER A 65 6.80 -16.47 -6.09
N PHE A 66 7.17 -17.65 -6.61
CA PHE A 66 8.43 -18.32 -6.29
C PHE A 66 9.63 -17.56 -6.87
N TRP A 67 9.64 -17.31 -8.18
CA TRP A 67 10.77 -16.66 -8.82
C TRP A 67 10.92 -15.20 -8.39
N GLY A 68 9.80 -14.49 -8.19
CA GLY A 68 9.83 -13.15 -7.60
C GLY A 68 10.43 -13.15 -6.20
N ALA A 69 10.07 -14.13 -5.35
CA ALA A 69 10.70 -14.29 -4.04
C ALA A 69 12.20 -14.52 -4.16
N THR A 70 12.62 -15.49 -4.98
CA THR A 70 14.03 -15.82 -5.20
C THR A 70 14.84 -14.61 -5.63
N VAL A 71 14.39 -13.86 -6.64
CA VAL A 71 15.12 -12.69 -7.15
C VAL A 71 15.21 -11.60 -6.08
N ILE A 72 14.10 -11.26 -5.42
CA ILE A 72 14.06 -10.15 -4.45
C ILE A 72 14.85 -10.49 -3.18
N THR A 73 14.75 -11.71 -2.65
CA THR A 73 15.53 -12.08 -1.46
C THR A 73 17.02 -12.24 -1.76
N ASN A 74 17.39 -12.63 -2.98
CA ASN A 74 18.80 -12.67 -3.40
C ASN A 74 19.42 -11.27 -3.53
N LEU A 75 18.64 -10.18 -3.61
CA LEU A 75 19.20 -8.85 -3.44
C LEU A 75 19.79 -8.65 -2.04
N LEU A 76 19.24 -9.34 -1.02
CA LEU A 76 19.73 -9.29 0.36
C LEU A 76 20.92 -10.23 0.61
N SER A 77 21.17 -11.23 -0.25
CA SER A 77 22.38 -12.07 -0.13
C SER A 77 23.66 -11.30 -0.43
N ALA A 78 23.56 -10.09 -0.99
CA ALA A 78 24.67 -9.13 -1.07
C ALA A 78 25.10 -8.60 0.31
N ILE A 79 24.28 -8.76 1.36
CA ILE A 79 24.59 -8.37 2.74
C ILE A 79 25.10 -9.61 3.50
N PRO A 80 26.37 -9.64 3.95
CA PRO A 80 26.92 -10.77 4.68
C PRO A 80 26.09 -11.15 5.92
N TYR A 81 25.95 -12.46 6.18
CA TYR A 81 25.33 -13.06 7.38
C TYR A 81 23.79 -13.00 7.53
N LEU A 82 23.02 -12.38 6.61
CA LEU A 82 21.56 -12.20 6.74
C LEU A 82 20.68 -13.05 5.79
N GLY A 83 21.27 -13.79 4.83
CA GLY A 83 20.55 -14.26 3.64
C GLY A 83 19.55 -15.42 3.79
N HIS A 84 19.66 -16.31 4.79
CA HIS A 84 19.02 -17.63 4.69
C HIS A 84 17.69 -17.85 5.44
N ASN A 85 17.17 -16.92 6.24
CA ASN A 85 16.04 -17.19 7.16
C ASN A 85 14.82 -16.23 7.07
N LEU A 86 14.66 -15.43 6.01
CA LEU A 86 13.77 -14.25 6.05
C LEU A 86 12.32 -14.42 5.56
N VAL A 87 11.93 -15.56 4.97
CA VAL A 87 10.56 -15.69 4.41
C VAL A 87 9.69 -16.53 5.34
N GLN A 88 8.90 -15.86 6.17
CA GLN A 88 7.90 -16.50 7.03
C GLN A 88 6.51 -15.88 6.81
N TYR A 89 5.49 -16.73 6.68
CA TYR A 89 4.06 -16.35 6.63
C TYR A 89 3.69 -15.35 7.75
N SER A 90 4.31 -15.50 8.92
CA SER A 90 4.11 -14.66 10.10
C SER A 90 4.28 -13.16 9.83
N PHE A 91 5.17 -12.76 8.91
CA PHE A 91 5.42 -11.35 8.65
C PHE A 91 4.31 -10.69 7.83
N HIS A 92 3.73 -11.37 6.83
CA HIS A 92 2.60 -10.81 6.07
C HIS A 92 1.40 -10.53 6.97
N PHE A 93 1.17 -11.38 7.98
CA PHE A 93 0.13 -11.16 8.97
C PHE A 93 0.46 -10.03 9.96
N MET A 94 1.71 -9.94 10.42
CA MET A 94 2.12 -8.98 11.46
C MET A 94 2.29 -7.54 10.94
N LEU A 95 2.84 -7.37 9.73
CA LEU A 95 3.16 -6.03 9.21
C LEU A 95 1.95 -5.10 9.06
N PRO A 96 0.74 -5.53 8.63
CA PRO A 96 -0.44 -4.66 8.61
C PRO A 96 -0.74 -3.97 9.95
N PHE A 97 -0.49 -4.64 11.08
CA PHE A 97 -0.66 -4.05 12.41
C PHE A 97 0.44 -3.07 12.77
N ILE A 98 1.66 -3.29 12.29
CA ILE A 98 2.74 -2.30 12.41
C ILE A 98 2.41 -1.07 11.55
N ILE A 99 1.91 -1.27 10.33
CA ILE A 99 1.49 -0.18 9.44
C ILE A 99 0.42 0.67 10.13
N SER A 100 -0.58 0.08 10.79
CA SER A 100 -1.61 0.85 11.50
C SER A 100 -1.02 1.73 12.61
N ALA A 101 -0.03 1.23 13.36
CA ALA A 101 0.70 2.04 14.35
C ALA A 101 1.46 3.20 13.70
N PHE A 102 2.12 2.96 12.56
CA PHE A 102 2.81 4.02 11.81
C PHE A 102 1.83 5.06 11.22
N VAL A 103 0.64 4.65 10.78
CA VAL A 103 -0.41 5.58 10.34
C VAL A 103 -0.84 6.51 11.48
N MET A 104 -0.96 5.99 12.71
CA MET A 104 -1.27 6.84 13.87
C MET A 104 -0.16 7.87 14.15
N ILE A 105 1.11 7.47 14.04
CA ILE A 105 2.25 8.38 14.18
C ILE A 105 2.27 9.42 13.04
N HIS A 106 1.97 9.00 11.82
CA HIS A 106 1.86 9.88 10.65
C HIS A 106 0.81 10.97 10.86
N LEU A 107 -0.38 10.57 11.33
CA LEU A 107 -1.47 11.50 11.64
C LEU A 107 -1.16 12.40 12.85
N LEU A 108 -0.46 11.88 13.86
CA LEU A 108 0.00 12.67 15.01
C LEU A 108 0.90 13.84 14.55
N PHE A 109 1.91 13.57 13.71
CA PHE A 109 2.78 14.63 13.18
C PHE A 109 2.02 15.59 12.24
N LEU A 110 1.06 15.08 11.46
CA LEU A 110 0.19 15.94 10.65
C LEU A 110 -0.65 16.88 11.54
N HIS A 111 -1.20 16.40 12.65
CA HIS A 111 -2.03 17.20 13.55
C HIS A 111 -1.26 18.31 14.28
N GLN A 112 0.06 18.15 14.48
CA GLN A 112 0.90 19.21 15.06
C GLN A 112 1.02 20.45 14.16
N THR A 113 0.96 20.26 12.85
CA THR A 113 1.19 21.33 11.85
C THR A 113 -0.09 21.74 11.10
N GLY A 114 -1.05 20.82 11.01
CA GLY A 114 -2.21 20.92 10.13
C GLY A 114 -1.88 20.53 8.68
N SER A 115 -2.93 20.33 7.89
CA SER A 115 -2.78 20.03 6.46
C SER A 115 -2.21 21.23 5.68
N SER A 116 -1.46 20.95 4.63
CA SER A 116 -1.16 21.90 3.55
C SER A 116 -2.39 22.17 2.68
N ASN A 117 -2.33 23.20 1.83
CA ASN A 117 -3.39 23.55 0.87
C ASN A 117 -2.81 23.76 -0.54
N PRO A 118 -3.66 23.76 -1.59
CA PRO A 118 -3.20 23.91 -2.97
C PRO A 118 -2.44 25.20 -3.28
N LEU A 119 -2.70 26.29 -2.54
CA LEU A 119 -2.03 27.58 -2.73
C LEU A 119 -0.68 27.67 -2.00
N GLY A 120 -0.36 26.71 -1.14
CA GLY A 120 0.88 26.72 -0.33
C GLY A 120 0.94 27.84 0.72
N MET A 121 -0.17 28.56 0.96
CA MET A 121 -0.24 29.70 1.87
C MET A 121 -0.51 29.27 3.32
N LYS A 122 -0.33 30.16 4.30
CA LYS A 122 -0.68 29.86 5.70
C LYS A 122 -2.20 29.69 5.86
N ASN A 123 -2.62 28.52 6.34
CA ASN A 123 -4.03 28.10 6.45
C ASN A 123 -4.83 28.73 7.60
N ASN A 124 -4.26 29.59 8.44
CA ASN A 124 -4.92 30.01 9.68
C ASN A 124 -6.06 31.03 9.49
N ILE A 125 -6.22 31.60 8.29
CA ILE A 125 -7.18 32.69 8.04
C ILE A 125 -8.57 32.15 7.70
N ASP A 126 -8.67 30.92 7.17
CA ASP A 126 -9.93 30.34 6.68
C ASP A 126 -10.01 28.83 6.96
N LYS A 127 -10.04 28.47 8.24
CA LYS A 127 -10.25 27.08 8.67
C LYS A 127 -11.74 26.80 8.86
N ILE A 128 -12.20 25.72 8.24
CA ILE A 128 -13.52 25.14 8.47
C ILE A 128 -13.41 23.86 9.30
N PRO A 129 -14.44 23.47 10.07
CA PRO A 129 -14.43 22.22 10.82
C PRO A 129 -14.35 21.01 9.88
N PHE A 130 -13.75 19.92 10.37
CA PHE A 130 -13.64 18.68 9.58
C PHE A 130 -15.03 18.11 9.22
N HIS A 131 -15.91 18.03 10.21
CA HIS A 131 -17.31 17.66 10.02
C HIS A 131 -18.16 18.93 9.88
N PRO A 132 -19.08 19.01 8.89
CA PRO A 132 -19.48 17.95 7.95
C PRO A 132 -18.66 17.90 6.65
N PHE A 133 -17.87 18.95 6.38
CA PHE A 133 -17.32 19.22 5.05
C PHE A 133 -16.41 18.11 4.51
N PHE A 134 -15.35 17.77 5.23
CA PHE A 134 -14.40 16.75 4.81
C PHE A 134 -14.96 15.34 5.06
N SER A 135 -15.80 15.14 6.07
CA SER A 135 -16.45 13.85 6.30
C SER A 135 -17.30 13.39 5.09
N TYR A 136 -18.13 14.26 4.53
CA TYR A 136 -18.93 13.91 3.35
C TYR A 136 -18.10 13.81 2.08
N LYS A 137 -17.09 14.68 1.92
CA LYS A 137 -16.16 14.60 0.79
C LYS A 137 -15.41 13.27 0.78
N ASP A 138 -14.91 12.83 1.94
CA ASP A 138 -14.17 11.58 2.07
C ASP A 138 -15.09 10.37 1.85
N LEU A 139 -16.34 10.40 2.33
CA LEU A 139 -17.34 9.37 2.06
C LEU A 139 -17.63 9.23 0.55
N MET A 140 -17.77 10.35 -0.15
CA MET A 140 -17.96 10.35 -1.60
C MET A 140 -16.75 9.72 -2.31
N GLY A 141 -15.52 10.12 -1.95
CA GLY A 141 -14.29 9.54 -2.50
C GLY A 141 -14.19 8.03 -2.24
N PHE A 142 -14.53 7.60 -1.02
CA PHE A 142 -14.55 6.18 -0.65
C PHE A 142 -15.52 5.38 -1.51
N ILE A 143 -16.74 5.90 -1.77
CA ILE A 143 -17.72 5.24 -2.64
C ILE A 143 -17.17 5.05 -4.06
N PHE A 144 -16.48 6.04 -4.64
CA PHE A 144 -15.90 5.90 -5.98
C PHE A 144 -14.80 4.84 -6.05
N ILE A 145 -13.90 4.82 -5.07
CA ILE A 145 -12.81 3.83 -5.01
C ILE A 145 -13.39 2.43 -4.78
N LEU A 146 -14.38 2.29 -3.89
CA LEU A 146 -15.03 1.01 -3.62
C LEU A 146 -15.82 0.51 -4.84
N PHE A 147 -16.55 1.39 -5.52
CA PHE A 147 -17.30 1.06 -6.72
C PHE A 147 -16.38 0.54 -7.83
N SER A 148 -15.26 1.23 -8.08
CA SER A 148 -14.28 0.80 -9.10
C SER A 148 -13.59 -0.51 -8.74
N LEU A 149 -13.26 -0.74 -7.46
CA LEU A 149 -12.72 -2.03 -6.99
C LEU A 149 -13.70 -3.18 -7.20
N ILE A 150 -14.98 -2.98 -6.85
CA ILE A 150 -16.03 -3.99 -7.03
C ILE A 150 -16.26 -4.24 -8.52
N LEU A 151 -16.30 -3.20 -9.35
CA LEU A 151 -16.47 -3.33 -10.80
C LEU A 151 -15.36 -4.18 -11.42
N LEU A 152 -14.09 -3.89 -11.11
CA LEU A 152 -12.96 -4.70 -11.58
C LEU A 152 -13.09 -6.15 -11.09
N THR A 153 -13.41 -6.34 -9.82
CA THR A 153 -13.48 -7.66 -9.20
C THR A 153 -14.61 -8.53 -9.76
N LEU A 154 -15.73 -7.94 -10.16
CA LEU A 154 -16.87 -8.69 -10.71
C LEU A 154 -16.77 -8.92 -12.22
N ILE A 155 -16.19 -7.98 -12.97
CA ILE A 155 -16.11 -8.07 -14.43
C ILE A 155 -14.83 -8.78 -14.89
N ASN A 156 -13.67 -8.34 -14.40
CA ASN A 156 -12.36 -8.84 -14.85
C ASN A 156 -11.41 -9.05 -13.64
N PRO A 157 -11.69 -10.02 -12.75
CA PRO A 157 -10.99 -10.18 -11.47
C PRO A 157 -9.48 -10.39 -11.56
N TYR A 158 -8.98 -10.85 -12.71
CA TYR A 158 -7.58 -11.21 -12.92
C TYR A 158 -6.83 -10.26 -13.87
N TYR A 159 -7.45 -9.15 -14.28
CA TYR A 159 -6.86 -8.21 -15.25
C TYR A 159 -5.51 -7.63 -14.80
N LEU A 160 -5.34 -7.43 -13.48
CA LEU A 160 -4.11 -6.88 -12.90
C LEU A 160 -3.13 -7.98 -12.40
N GLY A 161 -3.46 -9.25 -12.60
CA GLY A 161 -2.64 -10.39 -12.18
C GLY A 161 -1.87 -11.01 -13.33
N ASP A 162 -0.82 -11.75 -12.99
CA ASP A 162 -0.04 -12.51 -13.97
C ASP A 162 -0.60 -13.95 -14.10
N PRO A 163 -0.89 -14.43 -15.32
CA PRO A 163 -1.42 -15.77 -15.54
C PRO A 163 -0.48 -16.89 -15.05
N ASP A 164 0.84 -16.68 -15.05
CA ASP A 164 1.81 -17.69 -14.63
C ASP A 164 1.69 -17.99 -13.13
N ASN A 165 1.11 -17.07 -12.34
CA ASN A 165 0.89 -17.32 -10.92
C ASN A 165 -0.28 -18.28 -10.62
N PHE A 166 -0.96 -18.79 -11.66
CA PHE A 166 -1.87 -19.94 -11.55
C PHE A 166 -1.16 -21.29 -11.76
N ILE A 167 0.08 -21.28 -12.26
CA ILE A 167 0.91 -22.47 -12.40
C ILE A 167 1.68 -22.68 -11.09
N PRO A 168 1.61 -23.87 -10.46
CA PRO A 168 2.38 -24.15 -9.26
C PRO A 168 3.88 -23.91 -9.47
N ALA A 169 4.56 -23.38 -8.46
CA ALA A 169 6.00 -23.11 -8.51
C ALA A 169 6.81 -24.35 -8.91
N ASN A 170 7.70 -24.19 -9.90
CA ASN A 170 8.65 -25.20 -10.31
C ASN A 170 10.08 -24.62 -10.28
N PRO A 171 10.94 -25.04 -9.33
CA PRO A 171 12.29 -24.51 -9.19
C PRO A 171 13.21 -24.84 -10.37
N LEU A 172 12.78 -25.69 -11.30
CA LEU A 172 13.55 -26.09 -12.49
C LEU A 172 13.09 -25.38 -13.77
N VAL A 173 12.01 -24.59 -13.71
CA VAL A 173 11.44 -23.89 -14.87
C VAL A 173 11.16 -22.43 -14.49
N THR A 174 12.03 -21.55 -14.99
CA THR A 174 11.90 -20.08 -14.95
C THR A 174 11.03 -19.58 -16.09
#